data_AF-A0A093INU1-F1
#
_entry.id   AF-A0A093INU1-F1
#
_cell.length_a   1.000
_cell.length_b   1.000
_cell.length_c   1.000
_cell.angle_alpha   90.00
_cell.angle_beta   90.00
_cell.angle_gamma   90.00
#
_symmetry.space_group_name_H-M   'P 1'
#
loop_
_entity.id
_entity.type
_entity.pdbx_description
1 polymer ?
#
loop_
_entity_poly.entity_id
_entity_poly.type
_entity_poly.pdbx_seq_one_letter_code
_entity_poly.pdbx_strand_id
1 'polypeptide(L)'
;ATEVFTIAHVTMATSFSKDQEERIKCVKGDLFSCPQTDSLAHCISEDCRMGAGIAVLFKKKFGGVQELLDQQKKTGEVAVLQRDDRYVYYLITKKKVSHKPTYENMRKSLEAMKTHCLNNGVTDISMPRIGCGLDRLDWNKVSAILGEVFEDTDIKITVYSL
;
A
#
# COMPACT_ATOMS: atom_id res chain seq x y z
N ALA A 1 41.48 9.09 40.78
CA ALA A 1 40.09 8.62 40.67
C ALA A 1 39.22 9.81 40.37
N THR A 2 38.92 10.03 39.08
CA THR A 2 37.88 10.93 38.57
C THR A 2 37.86 10.74 37.05
N GLU A 3 37.12 9.74 36.57
CA GLU A 3 36.79 9.64 35.14
C GLU A 3 35.57 10.52 34.87
N VAL A 4 35.75 11.47 33.96
CA VAL A 4 34.69 12.35 33.47
C VAL A 4 34.01 11.62 32.31
N PHE A 5 32.81 11.07 32.56
CA PHE A 5 31.95 10.54 31.51
C PHE A 5 31.50 11.68 30.60
N THR A 6 31.93 11.64 29.35
CA THR A 6 31.46 12.56 28.31
C THR A 6 30.21 11.96 27.67
N ILE A 7 29.10 12.69 27.75
CA ILE A 7 27.79 12.30 27.20
C ILE A 7 27.84 12.46 25.68
N ALA A 8 27.71 11.36 24.94
CA ALA A 8 27.56 11.39 23.49
C ALA A 8 26.14 11.89 23.14
N HIS A 9 26.08 13.00 22.40
CA HIS A 9 24.87 13.49 21.74
C HIS A 9 24.33 12.42 20.76
N VAL A 10 23.12 11.93 21.02
CA VAL A 10 22.38 11.08 20.09
C VAL A 10 21.66 11.98 19.08
N THR A 11 22.26 12.17 17.92
CA THR A 11 21.59 12.74 16.75
C THR A 11 20.74 11.64 16.11
N MET A 12 19.42 11.71 16.29
CA MET A 12 18.45 10.84 15.62
C MET A 12 18.38 11.19 14.12
N ALA A 13 19.27 10.62 13.33
CA ALA A 13 19.05 10.41 11.90
C ALA A 13 18.44 9.02 11.75
N THR A 14 17.21 8.92 11.26
CA THR A 14 16.58 7.64 10.90
C THR A 14 17.35 7.06 9.72
N SER A 15 18.36 6.24 10.00
CA SER A 15 19.10 5.50 9.00
C SER A 15 18.20 4.41 8.44
N PHE A 16 17.55 4.68 7.31
CA PHE A 16 17.00 3.64 6.45
C PHE A 16 18.16 2.74 6.01
N SER A 17 18.04 1.43 6.22
CA SER A 17 19.01 0.45 5.71
C SER A 17 18.96 0.42 4.18
N LYS A 18 20.10 0.16 3.52
CA LYS A 18 20.17 0.03 2.05
C LYS A 18 19.15 -0.96 1.48
N ASP A 19 18.80 -1.99 2.24
CA ASP A 19 17.83 -3.03 1.85
C ASP A 19 16.39 -2.50 1.77
N GLN A 20 16.03 -1.48 2.57
CA GLN A 20 14.72 -0.83 2.49
C GLN A 20 14.58 0.00 1.20
N GLU A 21 15.68 0.59 0.71
CA GLU A 21 15.73 1.45 -0.46
C GLU A 21 15.61 0.67 -1.78
N GLU A 22 16.03 -0.60 -1.80
CA GLU A 22 15.85 -1.50 -2.95
C GLU A 22 14.42 -2.07 -3.06
N ARG A 23 13.70 -2.20 -1.93
CA ARG A 23 12.38 -2.85 -1.90
C ARG A 23 11.25 -1.95 -2.38
N ILE A 24 11.29 -0.65 -2.06
CA ILE A 24 10.28 0.32 -2.48
C ILE A 24 10.87 1.24 -3.54
N LYS A 25 10.55 0.99 -4.80
CA LYS A 25 11.01 1.79 -5.92
C LYS A 25 9.96 2.82 -6.32
N CYS A 26 10.33 4.09 -6.39
CA CYS A 26 9.46 5.14 -6.96
C CYS A 26 9.76 5.33 -8.46
N VAL A 27 8.71 5.34 -9.29
CA VAL A 27 8.80 5.51 -10.75
C VAL A 27 7.87 6.63 -11.20
N LYS A 28 8.36 7.49 -12.10
CA LYS A 28 7.52 8.47 -12.79
C LYS A 28 6.85 7.82 -14.00
N GLY A 29 5.51 7.77 -14.02
CA GLY A 29 4.76 7.15 -15.12
C GLY A 29 3.33 6.78 -14.74
N ASP A 30 2.60 6.21 -15.70
CA ASP A 30 1.27 5.66 -15.48
C ASP A 30 1.38 4.31 -14.76
N LEU A 31 0.63 4.15 -13.68
CA LEU A 31 0.56 2.89 -12.93
C LEU A 31 0.13 1.73 -13.85
N PHE A 32 -0.80 1.98 -14.76
CA PHE A 32 -1.35 0.91 -15.59
C PHE A 32 -0.44 0.47 -16.74
N SER A 33 0.73 1.11 -16.90
CA SER A 33 1.83 0.66 -17.77
C SER A 33 2.86 -0.19 -17.02
N CYS A 34 2.62 -0.58 -15.77
CA CYS A 34 3.45 -1.55 -15.06
C CYS A 34 3.48 -2.91 -15.80
N PRO A 35 4.46 -3.78 -15.49
CA PRO A 35 4.48 -5.14 -16.04
C PRO A 35 3.13 -5.85 -15.82
N GLN A 36 2.73 -6.69 -16.78
CA GLN A 36 1.45 -7.41 -16.69
C GLN A 36 1.45 -8.47 -15.59
N THR A 37 2.64 -8.95 -15.20
CA THR A 37 2.88 -9.89 -14.10
C THR A 37 2.73 -9.25 -12.72
N ASP A 38 2.88 -7.92 -12.62
CA ASP A 38 2.74 -7.22 -11.35
C ASP A 38 1.29 -7.25 -10.90
N SER A 39 1.10 -7.65 -9.64
CA SER A 39 -0.17 -7.42 -8.96
C SER A 39 -0.33 -5.94 -8.66
N LEU A 40 -1.58 -5.47 -8.62
CA LEU A 40 -1.88 -4.05 -8.45
C LEU A 40 -2.50 -3.80 -7.08
N ALA A 41 -2.22 -2.64 -6.47
CA ALA A 41 -2.87 -2.24 -5.22
C ALA A 41 -3.38 -0.79 -5.26
N HIS A 42 -4.54 -0.55 -4.65
CA HIS A 42 -5.02 0.80 -4.34
C HIS A 42 -5.97 0.81 -3.14
N CYS A 43 -6.28 2.00 -2.63
CA CYS A 43 -7.22 2.16 -1.52
C CYS A 43 -8.64 2.43 -1.98
N ILE A 44 -9.62 1.85 -1.28
CA ILE A 44 -11.05 2.11 -1.43
C ILE A 44 -11.77 2.20 -0.07
N SER A 45 -13.04 2.57 -0.12
CA SER A 45 -13.99 2.46 1.00
C SER A 45 -14.77 1.15 0.97
N GLU A 46 -15.32 0.72 2.12
CA GLU A 46 -16.20 -0.46 2.22
C GLU A 46 -17.39 -0.41 1.24
N ASP A 47 -17.90 0.79 0.95
CA ASP A 47 -19.01 1.01 0.00
C ASP A 47 -18.63 0.80 -1.49
N CYS A 48 -17.37 0.49 -1.80
CA CYS A 48 -16.84 0.18 -3.14
C CYS A 48 -17.26 1.17 -4.25
N ARG A 49 -17.56 2.43 -3.91
CA ARG A 49 -18.10 3.40 -4.89
C ARG A 49 -17.12 3.71 -6.02
N MET A 50 -15.83 3.80 -5.69
CA MET A 50 -14.72 4.03 -6.63
C MET A 50 -14.99 5.16 -7.65
N GLY A 51 -15.59 6.25 -7.19
CA GLY A 51 -16.11 7.32 -8.06
C GLY A 51 -15.15 8.49 -8.33
N ALA A 52 -13.93 8.47 -7.80
CA ALA A 52 -12.97 9.55 -7.98
C ALA A 52 -11.51 9.05 -7.99
N GLY A 53 -10.62 9.87 -8.55
CA GLY A 53 -9.19 9.57 -8.65
C GLY A 53 -8.90 8.30 -9.44
N ILE A 54 -7.79 7.65 -9.11
CA ILE A 54 -7.34 6.44 -9.80
C ILE A 54 -8.33 5.26 -9.65
N ALA A 55 -9.15 5.25 -8.58
CA ALA A 55 -10.13 4.19 -8.35
C ALA A 55 -11.17 4.07 -9.49
N VAL A 56 -11.48 5.17 -10.19
CA VAL A 56 -12.35 5.14 -11.38
C VAL A 56 -11.71 4.31 -12.50
N LEU A 57 -10.39 4.43 -12.67
CA LEU A 57 -9.64 3.70 -13.69
C LEU A 57 -9.56 2.21 -13.33
N PHE A 58 -9.35 1.87 -12.04
CA PHE A 58 -9.45 0.48 -11.56
C PHE A 58 -10.83 -0.11 -11.85
N LYS A 59 -11.91 0.61 -11.50
CA LYS A 59 -13.28 0.18 -11.77
C LYS A 59 -13.54 -0.03 -13.26
N LYS A 60 -13.08 0.89 -14.12
CA LYS A 60 -13.23 0.78 -15.59
C LYS A 60 -12.44 -0.40 -16.16
N LYS A 61 -11.24 -0.66 -15.64
CA LYS A 61 -10.31 -1.67 -16.17
C LYS A 61 -10.63 -3.08 -15.69
N PHE A 62 -10.97 -3.25 -14.41
CA PHE A 62 -11.12 -4.57 -13.78
C PHE A 62 -12.55 -4.94 -13.39
N GLY A 63 -13.48 -3.98 -13.39
CA GLY A 63 -14.88 -4.22 -13.02
C GLY A 63 -15.00 -4.78 -11.61
N GLY A 64 -15.81 -5.84 -11.45
CA GLY A 64 -15.83 -6.66 -10.23
C GLY A 64 -16.41 -6.02 -8.97
N VAL A 65 -17.16 -4.91 -9.08
CA VAL A 65 -17.71 -4.22 -7.89
C VAL A 65 -18.60 -5.14 -7.05
N GLN A 66 -19.43 -5.96 -7.67
CA GLN A 66 -20.28 -6.91 -6.94
C GLN A 66 -19.43 -8.00 -6.27
N GLU A 67 -18.44 -8.57 -6.97
CA GLU A 67 -17.49 -9.54 -6.39
C GLU A 67 -16.76 -8.97 -5.16
N LEU A 68 -16.38 -7.69 -5.19
CA LEU A 68 -15.76 -7.01 -4.05
C LEU A 68 -16.73 -6.85 -2.88
N LEU A 69 -17.99 -6.47 -3.15
CA LEU A 69 -19.02 -6.31 -2.12
C LEU A 69 -19.39 -7.66 -1.49
N ASP A 70 -19.44 -8.73 -2.28
CA ASP A 70 -19.77 -10.08 -1.83
C ASP A 70 -18.69 -10.67 -0.90
N GLN A 71 -17.45 -10.18 -0.98
CA GLN A 71 -16.39 -10.52 -0.01
C GLN A 71 -16.61 -9.89 1.38
N GLN A 72 -17.53 -8.92 1.49
CA GLN A 72 -17.94 -8.26 2.73
C GLN A 72 -16.81 -7.68 3.59
N LYS A 73 -15.70 -7.29 2.94
CA LYS A 73 -14.51 -6.78 3.61
C LYS A 73 -14.78 -5.47 4.35
N LYS A 74 -14.12 -5.32 5.49
CA LYS A 74 -14.23 -4.20 6.42
C LYS A 74 -12.95 -3.38 6.46
N THR A 75 -13.07 -2.18 7.04
CA THR A 75 -11.94 -1.28 7.24
C THR A 75 -10.79 -2.00 7.97
N GLY A 76 -9.59 -1.93 7.40
CA GLY A 76 -8.40 -2.64 7.87
C GLY A 76 -8.17 -3.99 7.17
N GLU A 77 -9.08 -4.44 6.32
CA GLU A 77 -8.91 -5.66 5.52
C GLU A 77 -8.54 -5.33 4.06
N VAL A 78 -8.34 -6.38 3.26
CA VAL A 78 -8.11 -6.30 1.82
C VAL A 78 -9.14 -7.14 1.08
N ALA A 79 -9.76 -6.57 0.05
CA ALA A 79 -10.53 -7.32 -0.93
C ALA A 79 -9.64 -7.62 -2.15
N VAL A 80 -9.85 -8.77 -2.78
CA VAL A 80 -8.97 -9.26 -3.85
C VAL A 80 -9.79 -9.67 -5.04
N LEU A 81 -9.38 -9.23 -6.23
CA LEU A 81 -9.85 -9.79 -7.49
C LEU A 81 -8.68 -10.47 -8.19
N GLN A 82 -8.89 -11.70 -8.65
CA GLN A 82 -7.98 -12.33 -9.58
C GLN A 82 -8.41 -11.97 -11.01
N ARG A 83 -7.48 -11.44 -11.80
CA ARG A 83 -7.70 -11.06 -13.19
C ARG A 83 -6.48 -11.50 -13.98
N ASP A 84 -6.69 -12.38 -14.96
CA ASP A 84 -5.62 -13.06 -15.66
C ASP A 84 -4.67 -13.74 -14.66
N ASP A 85 -3.35 -13.59 -14.85
CA ASP A 85 -2.32 -14.19 -14.01
C ASP A 85 -1.84 -13.27 -12.86
N ARG A 86 -2.69 -12.35 -12.39
CA ARG A 86 -2.35 -11.45 -11.27
C ARG A 86 -3.52 -11.16 -10.34
N TYR A 87 -3.17 -10.59 -9.19
CA TYR A 87 -4.13 -10.10 -8.22
C TYR A 87 -4.26 -8.57 -8.27
N VAL A 88 -5.48 -8.11 -8.02
CA VAL A 88 -5.80 -6.69 -7.81
C VAL A 88 -6.30 -6.53 -6.39
N TYR A 89 -5.51 -5.84 -5.58
CA TYR A 89 -5.72 -5.60 -4.17
C TYR A 89 -6.44 -4.27 -3.93
N TYR A 90 -7.55 -4.37 -3.21
CA TYR A 90 -8.40 -3.26 -2.82
C TYR A 90 -8.29 -3.09 -1.30
N LEU A 91 -7.35 -2.23 -0.87
CA LEU A 91 -7.09 -1.93 0.53
C LEU A 91 -8.29 -1.14 1.10
N ILE A 92 -9.02 -1.74 2.05
CA ILE A 92 -10.21 -1.12 2.63
C ILE A 92 -9.76 -0.22 3.79
N THR A 93 -9.55 1.07 3.51
CA THR A 93 -8.94 1.98 4.50
C THR A 93 -9.95 2.85 5.25
N LYS A 94 -11.22 2.82 4.82
CA LYS A 94 -12.29 3.65 5.39
C LYS A 94 -13.68 3.05 5.15
N LYS A 95 -14.64 3.43 5.99
CA LYS A 95 -16.03 2.96 5.89
C LYS A 95 -16.80 3.53 4.70
N LYS A 96 -16.67 4.83 4.44
CA LYS A 96 -17.41 5.54 3.39
C LYS A 96 -16.47 6.41 2.56
N VAL A 97 -16.83 6.65 1.30
CA VAL A 97 -16.00 7.48 0.41
C VAL A 97 -15.70 8.89 0.97
N SER A 98 -16.65 9.47 1.73
CA SER A 98 -16.54 10.80 2.35
C SER A 98 -15.64 10.83 3.58
N HIS A 99 -15.38 9.67 4.20
CA HIS A 99 -14.51 9.59 5.37
C HIS A 99 -13.03 9.69 4.96
N LYS A 100 -12.16 9.92 5.95
CA LYS A 100 -10.71 9.88 5.77
C LYS A 100 -10.16 8.61 6.41
N PRO A 101 -9.20 7.93 5.77
CA PRO A 101 -8.53 6.80 6.39
C PRO A 101 -7.63 7.25 7.53
N THR A 102 -7.28 6.32 8.42
CA THR A 102 -6.27 6.51 9.45
C THR A 102 -5.02 5.73 9.09
N TYR A 103 -3.85 6.11 9.63
CA TYR A 103 -2.62 5.33 9.47
C TYR A 103 -2.74 3.91 10.03
N GLU A 104 -3.52 3.73 11.10
CA GLU A 104 -3.81 2.42 11.68
C GLU A 104 -4.56 1.52 10.70
N ASN A 105 -5.63 2.02 10.07
CA ASN A 105 -6.40 1.25 9.08
C ASN A 105 -5.57 0.98 7.83
N MET A 106 -4.72 1.93 7.42
CA MET A 106 -3.76 1.72 6.33
C MET A 106 -2.83 0.54 6.64
N ARG A 107 -2.17 0.55 7.81
CA ARG A 107 -1.28 -0.53 8.24
C ARG A 107 -2.00 -1.88 8.23
N LYS A 108 -3.16 -1.98 8.89
CA LYS A 108 -3.95 -3.23 8.94
C LYS A 108 -4.26 -3.76 7.54
N SER A 109 -4.68 -2.89 6.63
CA SER A 109 -4.99 -3.30 5.25
C SER A 109 -3.74 -3.79 4.49
N LEU A 110 -2.58 -3.19 4.73
CA LEU A 110 -1.31 -3.61 4.15
C LEU A 110 -0.83 -4.95 4.72
N GLU A 111 -0.99 -5.18 6.03
CA GLU A 111 -0.68 -6.46 6.67
C GLU A 111 -1.58 -7.59 6.13
N ALA A 112 -2.87 -7.31 5.91
CA ALA A 112 -3.78 -8.24 5.27
C ALA A 112 -3.36 -8.53 3.82
N MET A 113 -2.95 -7.51 3.06
CA MET A 113 -2.41 -7.68 1.70
C MET A 113 -1.13 -8.51 1.69
N LYS A 114 -0.16 -8.22 2.58
CA LYS A 114 1.06 -8.99 2.76
C LYS A 114 0.76 -10.46 3.00
N THR A 115 -0.17 -10.75 3.92
CA THR A 115 -0.58 -12.12 4.24
C THR A 115 -1.09 -12.85 3.00
N HIS A 116 -1.94 -12.18 2.20
CA HIS A 116 -2.41 -12.76 0.94
C HIS A 116 -1.26 -12.98 -0.06
N CYS A 117 -0.32 -12.03 -0.17
CA CYS A 117 0.81 -12.15 -1.08
C CYS A 117 1.67 -13.36 -0.75
N LEU A 118 2.03 -13.55 0.52
CA LEU A 118 2.83 -14.68 0.99
C LEU A 118 2.13 -16.02 0.72
N ASN A 119 0.83 -16.11 0.98
CA ASN A 119 0.06 -17.34 0.78
C ASN A 119 -0.11 -17.72 -0.70
N ASN A 120 0.03 -16.75 -1.61
CA ASN A 120 -0.23 -16.94 -3.04
C ASN A 120 1.01 -16.71 -3.92
N GLY A 121 2.20 -16.61 -3.32
CA GLY A 121 3.45 -16.44 -4.05
C GLY A 121 3.56 -15.14 -4.85
N VAL A 122 2.91 -14.05 -4.40
CA VAL A 122 3.02 -12.74 -5.06
C VAL A 122 4.28 -12.04 -4.58
N THR A 123 5.20 -11.75 -5.50
CA THR A 123 6.49 -11.12 -5.21
C THR A 123 6.58 -9.68 -5.71
N ASP A 124 5.74 -9.25 -6.63
CA ASP A 124 5.85 -7.95 -7.29
C ASP A 124 4.51 -7.21 -7.27
N ILE A 125 4.51 -6.02 -6.66
CA ILE A 125 3.32 -5.19 -6.49
C ILE A 125 3.58 -3.80 -7.06
N SER A 126 2.68 -3.34 -7.92
CA SER A 126 2.66 -1.99 -8.46
C SER A 126 1.48 -1.21 -7.88
N MET A 127 1.72 0.00 -7.37
CA MET A 127 0.68 0.83 -6.74
C MET A 127 0.90 2.33 -6.99
N PRO A 128 -0.14 3.18 -6.88
CA PRO A 128 0.07 4.63 -6.89
C PRO A 128 0.57 5.09 -5.51
N ARG A 129 0.75 6.40 -5.31
CA ARG A 129 0.88 6.97 -3.94
C ARG A 129 -0.42 6.82 -3.16
N ILE A 130 -0.62 5.64 -2.57
CA ILE A 130 -1.84 5.25 -1.86
C ILE A 130 -2.10 6.14 -0.63
N GLY A 131 -3.37 6.47 -0.38
CA GLY A 131 -3.79 7.27 0.78
C GLY A 131 -3.45 8.78 0.73
N CYS A 132 -2.67 9.27 -0.24
CA CYS A 132 -2.10 10.63 -0.18
C CYS A 132 -2.84 11.71 -0.99
N GLY A 133 -3.77 11.33 -1.86
CA GLY A 133 -4.58 12.28 -2.64
C GLY A 133 -5.79 12.80 -1.87
N LEU A 134 -6.99 12.41 -2.31
CA LEU A 134 -8.26 12.78 -1.67
C LEU A 134 -8.36 12.32 -0.20
N ASP A 135 -7.56 11.33 0.18
CA ASP A 135 -7.49 10.75 1.52
C ASP A 135 -6.58 11.50 2.49
N ARG A 136 -5.74 12.42 1.99
CA ARG A 136 -4.94 13.39 2.76
C ARG A 136 -3.92 12.80 3.75
N LEU A 137 -3.52 11.54 3.61
CA LEU A 137 -2.37 11.01 4.36
C LEU A 137 -1.07 11.57 3.80
N ASP A 138 -0.05 11.65 4.65
CA ASP A 138 1.30 12.06 4.27
C ASP A 138 2.04 10.87 3.65
N TRP A 139 2.60 11.06 2.45
CA TRP A 139 3.31 9.99 1.74
C TRP A 139 4.53 9.48 2.49
N ASN A 140 5.27 10.34 3.20
CA ASN A 140 6.44 9.91 3.95
C ASN A 140 6.05 8.93 5.06
N LYS A 141 4.91 9.18 5.72
CA LYS A 141 4.37 8.26 6.75
C LYS A 141 3.84 6.97 6.13
N VAL A 142 3.13 7.04 5.01
CA VAL A 142 2.63 5.85 4.31
C VAL A 142 3.80 5.00 3.79
N SER A 143 4.83 5.63 3.23
CA SER A 143 6.04 4.95 2.76
C SER A 143 6.79 4.28 3.89
N ALA A 144 6.89 4.90 5.08
CA ALA A 144 7.46 4.28 6.26
C ALA A 144 6.66 3.04 6.70
N ILE A 145 5.32 3.13 6.73
CA ILE A 145 4.45 1.98 7.05
C ILE A 145 4.64 0.86 6.02
N LEU A 146 4.75 1.17 4.72
CA LEU A 146 5.05 0.18 3.69
C LEU A 146 6.40 -0.52 3.96
N GLY A 147 7.44 0.26 4.27
CA GLY A 147 8.77 -0.27 4.57
C GLY A 147 8.76 -1.21 5.78
N GLU A 148 8.06 -0.83 6.85
CA GLU A 148 7.93 -1.64 8.06
C GLU A 148 7.09 -2.91 7.86
N VAL A 149 5.95 -2.82 7.15
CA VAL A 149 5.05 -3.98 6.97
C VAL A 149 5.71 -5.07 6.12
N PHE A 150 6.48 -4.69 5.11
CA PHE A 150 7.10 -5.61 4.15
C PHE A 150 8.59 -5.89 4.44
N GLU A 151 9.11 -5.45 5.60
CA GLU A 151 10.53 -5.50 5.94
C GLU A 151 11.15 -6.90 5.88
N ASP A 152 10.39 -7.88 6.32
CA ASP A 152 10.70 -9.30 6.46
C ASP A 152 10.24 -10.14 5.25
N THR A 153 10.06 -9.51 4.09
CA THR A 153 9.58 -10.18 2.87
C THR A 153 10.42 -9.85 1.64
N ASP A 154 10.38 -10.76 0.67
CA ASP A 154 10.96 -10.57 -0.67
C ASP A 154 10.01 -9.84 -1.63
N ILE A 155 8.92 -9.27 -1.12
CA ILE A 155 7.92 -8.57 -1.92
C ILE A 155 8.45 -7.20 -2.33
N LYS A 156 8.60 -6.99 -3.64
CA LYS A 156 9.01 -5.73 -4.25
C LYS A 156 7.81 -4.85 -4.52
N ILE A 157 7.93 -3.57 -4.17
CA ILE A 157 6.88 -2.59 -4.34
C ILE A 157 7.36 -1.48 -5.29
N THR A 158 6.64 -1.28 -6.38
CA THR A 158 6.86 -0.17 -7.30
C THR A 158 5.74 0.86 -7.17
N VAL A 159 6.10 2.07 -6.75
CA VAL A 159 5.18 3.19 -6.57
C VAL A 159 5.23 4.11 -7.78
N TYR A 160 4.10 4.25 -8.47
CA TYR A 160 3.95 5.12 -9.62
C TYR A 160 3.40 6.51 -9.24
N SER A 161 3.98 7.54 -9.84
CA SER A 161 3.46 8.92 -9.81
C SER A 161 3.58 9.58 -11.17
N LEU A 162 2.57 10.34 -11.59
CA LEU A 162 2.59 11.12 -12.84
C LEU A 162 3.54 12.33 -12.75
#